data_AF-A0A959CLV4-F1
#
_entry.id   AF-A0A959CLV4-F1
#
_cell.length_a   1.000
_cell.length_b   1.000
_cell.length_c   1.000
_cell.angle_alpha   90.00
_cell.angle_beta   90.00
_cell.angle_gamma   90.00
#
_symmetry.space_group_name_H-M   'P 1'
#
loop_
_entity.id
_entity.type
_entity.pdbx_description
1 polymer ?
#
loop_
_entity_poly.entity_id
_entity_poly.type
_entity_poly.pdbx_seq_one_letter_code
_entity_poly.pdbx_strand_id
1 'polypeptide(L)'
;GALLEKVVDVICSDKDRWVDEMMKDELGMMEQTRSPFKIGLVTYLAFLLVGFIPLALYLWDFIFGFSGDLFLTTCLLTGLAFAAVGWLKTYVTDTSHWKGILETLVLGAIAAGVAYLVGDVLERVIVGG
;
A
#
# COMPACT_ATOMS: atom_id res chain seq x y z
N GLY A 1 1.86 -13.84 -47.50
CA GLY A 1 2.45 -15.20 -47.49
C GLY A 1 1.40 -16.11 -46.88
N ALA A 2 1.01 -17.18 -47.57
CA ALA A 2 -0.32 -17.79 -47.41
C ALA A 2 -0.76 -18.15 -45.98
N LEU A 3 0.19 -18.48 -45.08
CA LEU A 3 -0.09 -18.74 -43.66
C LEU A 3 -0.45 -17.46 -42.89
N LEU A 4 0.24 -16.34 -43.18
CA LEU A 4 -0.03 -15.05 -42.55
C LEU A 4 -1.41 -14.52 -42.96
N GLU A 5 -1.76 -14.63 -44.25
CA GLU A 5 -3.09 -14.22 -44.75
C GLU A 5 -4.22 -15.03 -44.09
N LYS A 6 -4.05 -16.35 -43.93
CA LYS A 6 -5.03 -17.17 -43.22
C LYS A 6 -5.19 -16.78 -41.76
N VAL A 7 -4.11 -16.44 -41.08
CA VAL A 7 -4.16 -16.01 -39.66
C VAL A 7 -4.89 -14.67 -39.55
N VAL A 8 -4.58 -13.71 -40.43
CA VAL A 8 -5.25 -12.41 -40.48
C VAL A 8 -6.75 -12.56 -40.80
N ASP A 9 -7.11 -13.37 -41.80
CA ASP A 9 -8.52 -13.61 -42.15
C ASP A 9 -9.31 -14.22 -40.99
N VAL A 10 -8.71 -15.16 -40.24
CA VAL A 10 -9.36 -15.78 -39.08
C VAL A 10 -9.49 -14.80 -37.91
N ILE A 11 -8.48 -13.96 -37.65
CA ILE A 11 -8.56 -12.94 -36.59
C ILE A 11 -9.59 -11.85 -36.96
N CYS A 12 -9.56 -11.36 -38.20
CA CYS A 12 -10.48 -10.33 -38.70
C CYS A 12 -11.92 -10.83 -38.90
N SER A 13 -12.16 -12.14 -38.93
CA SER A 13 -13.51 -12.72 -39.00
C SER A 13 -14.32 -12.52 -37.72
N ASP A 14 -13.63 -12.30 -36.60
CA ASP A 14 -14.20 -12.08 -35.28
C ASP A 14 -13.80 -10.70 -34.77
N LYS A 15 -14.72 -9.73 -34.88
CA LYS A 15 -14.45 -8.34 -34.48
C LYS A 15 -14.09 -8.22 -33.00
N ASP A 16 -14.68 -9.04 -32.13
CA ASP A 16 -14.39 -8.98 -30.69
C ASP A 16 -12.96 -9.46 -30.44
N ARG A 17 -12.56 -10.55 -31.09
CA ARG A 17 -11.18 -11.06 -31.00
C ARG A 17 -10.14 -10.11 -31.59
N TRP A 18 -10.46 -9.42 -32.69
CA TRP A 18 -9.57 -8.41 -33.27
C TRP A 18 -9.39 -7.18 -32.37
N VAL A 19 -10.47 -6.73 -31.73
CA VAL A 19 -10.41 -5.63 -30.75
C VAL A 19 -9.60 -6.02 -29.51
N ASP A 20 -9.78 -7.23 -28.99
CA ASP A 20 -9.01 -7.73 -27.85
C ASP A 20 -7.50 -7.81 -28.14
N GLU A 21 -7.13 -8.25 -29.35
CA GLU A 21 -5.71 -8.28 -29.77
C GLU A 21 -5.13 -6.87 -29.93
N MET A 22 -5.86 -5.91 -30.52
CA MET A 22 -5.43 -4.49 -30.54
C MET A 22 -5.30 -3.93 -29.13
N MET A 23 -6.27 -4.21 -28.25
CA MET A 23 -6.24 -3.72 -26.86
C MET A 23 -5.02 -4.27 -26.10
N LYS A 24 -4.64 -5.53 -26.32
CA LYS A 24 -3.43 -6.13 -25.72
C LYS A 24 -2.13 -5.64 -26.35
N ASP A 25 -2.00 -5.72 -27.67
CA ASP A 25 -0.71 -5.57 -28.36
C ASP A 25 -0.41 -4.12 -28.76
N GLU A 26 -1.43 -3.33 -29.10
CA GLU A 26 -1.24 -1.93 -29.53
C GLU A 26 -1.37 -0.95 -28.38
N LEU A 27 -2.34 -1.19 -27.48
CA LEU A 27 -2.60 -0.32 -26.32
C LEU A 27 -1.96 -0.81 -25.02
N GLY A 28 -1.36 -2.02 -25.02
CA GLY A 28 -0.72 -2.59 -23.84
C GLY A 28 -1.69 -2.88 -22.69
N MET A 29 -3.00 -2.90 -22.96
CA MET A 29 -4.02 -3.08 -21.93
C MET A 29 -4.16 -4.57 -21.63
N MET A 30 -3.68 -4.96 -20.45
CA MET A 30 -3.98 -6.28 -19.90
C MET A 30 -5.38 -6.27 -19.27
N GLU A 31 -6.16 -7.28 -19.62
CA GLU A 31 -7.49 -7.49 -19.06
C GLU A 31 -7.41 -7.56 -17.51
N GLN A 32 -8.11 -6.64 -16.82
CA GLN A 32 -8.13 -6.65 -15.36
C GLN A 32 -9.02 -7.77 -14.85
N THR A 33 -8.43 -8.93 -14.59
CA THR A 33 -9.13 -10.13 -14.08
C THR A 33 -9.57 -10.02 -12.62
N ARG A 34 -9.11 -9.00 -11.88
CA ARG A 34 -9.41 -8.83 -10.44
C ARG A 34 -10.55 -7.84 -10.23
N SER A 35 -11.57 -8.28 -9.50
CA SER A 35 -12.71 -7.43 -9.11
C SER A 35 -12.24 -6.21 -8.29
N PRO A 36 -12.62 -4.98 -8.67
CA PRO A 36 -12.26 -3.75 -7.94
C PRO A 36 -12.69 -3.78 -6.47
N PHE A 37 -13.87 -4.35 -6.19
CA PHE A 37 -14.38 -4.48 -4.83
C PHE A 37 -13.49 -5.35 -3.95
N LYS A 38 -12.95 -6.46 -4.49
CA LYS A 38 -12.03 -7.34 -3.76
C LYS A 38 -10.72 -6.63 -3.45
N ILE A 39 -10.18 -5.88 -4.42
CA ILE A 39 -8.95 -5.10 -4.22
C ILE A 39 -9.16 -4.08 -3.10
N GLY A 40 -10.24 -3.29 -3.18
CA GLY A 40 -10.56 -2.29 -2.16
C GLY A 40 -10.73 -2.89 -0.76
N LEU A 41 -11.43 -4.02 -0.65
CA LEU A 41 -11.63 -4.71 0.63
C LEU A 41 -10.30 -5.19 1.24
N VAL A 42 -9.43 -5.81 0.44
CA VAL A 42 -8.12 -6.29 0.91
C VAL A 42 -7.24 -5.13 1.35
N THR A 43 -7.19 -4.04 0.59
CA THR A 43 -6.44 -2.83 0.95
C THR A 43 -6.95 -2.21 2.25
N TYR A 44 -8.27 -2.10 2.41
CA TYR A 44 -8.88 -1.57 3.63
C TYR A 44 -8.54 -2.42 4.86
N LEU A 45 -8.68 -3.74 4.77
CA LEU A 45 -8.34 -4.64 5.87
C LEU A 45 -6.85 -4.60 6.20
N ALA A 46 -5.98 -4.52 5.19
CA ALA A 46 -4.54 -4.36 5.41
C ALA A 46 -4.21 -3.07 6.17
N PHE A 47 -4.82 -1.94 5.79
CA PHE A 47 -4.65 -0.66 6.50
C PHE A 47 -5.12 -0.73 7.94
N LEU A 48 -6.28 -1.33 8.20
CA LEU A 48 -6.79 -1.51 9.55
C LEU A 48 -5.84 -2.37 10.39
N LEU A 49 -5.45 -3.54 9.89
CA LEU A 49 -4.61 -4.47 10.65
C LEU A 49 -3.25 -3.86 10.98
N VAL A 50 -2.57 -3.25 10.01
CA VAL A 50 -1.25 -2.64 10.23
C VAL A 50 -1.34 -1.39 11.08
N GLY A 51 -2.30 -0.50 10.81
CA GLY A 51 -2.50 0.74 11.55
C GLY A 51 -2.97 0.52 12.98
N PHE A 52 -3.65 -0.60 13.25
CA PHE A 52 -4.11 -0.95 14.58
C PHE A 52 -2.96 -1.39 15.50
N ILE A 53 -1.83 -1.88 14.98
CA ILE A 53 -0.70 -2.36 15.80
C ILE A 53 -0.26 -1.34 16.86
N PRO A 54 0.10 -0.09 16.52
CA PRO A 54 0.48 0.90 17.53
C PRO A 54 -0.72 1.39 18.37
N LEU A 55 -1.91 1.47 17.80
CA LEU A 55 -3.12 1.92 18.51
C LEU A 55 -3.60 0.93 19.57
N ALA A 56 -3.38 -0.36 19.34
CA ALA A 56 -3.72 -1.42 20.27
C ALA A 56 -3.02 -1.25 21.61
N LEU A 57 -1.78 -0.73 21.61
CA LEU A 57 -1.04 -0.48 22.85
C LEU A 57 -1.66 0.66 23.67
N TYR A 58 -2.10 1.75 23.01
CA TYR A 58 -2.84 2.82 23.69
C TYR A 58 -4.17 2.33 24.27
N LEU A 59 -4.88 1.46 23.54
CA LEU A 59 -6.12 0.87 24.04
C LEU A 59 -5.86 -0.05 25.25
N TRP A 60 -4.76 -0.81 25.21
CA TRP A 60 -4.34 -1.66 26.31
C TRP A 60 -3.99 -0.85 27.56
N ASP A 61 -3.19 0.21 27.40
CA ASP A 61 -2.85 1.14 28.48
C ASP A 61 -4.11 1.76 29.10
N PHE A 62 -5.06 2.21 28.28
CA PHE A 62 -6.31 2.79 28.76
C PHE A 62 -7.16 1.83 29.62
N ILE A 63 -7.16 0.53 29.31
CA ILE A 63 -8.01 -0.47 30.02
C ILE A 63 -7.29 -1.08 31.22
N PHE A 64 -6.02 -1.47 31.07
CA PHE A 64 -5.29 -2.26 32.06
C PHE A 64 -4.21 -1.47 32.81
N GLY A 65 -3.86 -0.28 32.31
CA GLY A 65 -2.69 0.48 32.75
C GLY A 65 -1.39 -0.13 32.24
N PHE A 66 -0.53 0.71 31.66
CA PHE A 66 0.81 0.33 31.23
C PHE A 66 1.84 1.05 32.11
N SER A 67 2.73 0.29 32.74
CA SER A 67 3.73 0.82 33.67
C SER A 67 5.03 1.29 33.01
N GLY A 68 5.15 1.14 31.69
CA GLY A 68 6.36 1.49 30.92
C GLY A 68 6.25 2.80 30.16
N ASP A 69 7.28 3.13 29.38
CA ASP A 69 7.24 4.25 28.44
C ASP A 69 6.37 3.91 27.24
N LEU A 70 5.11 4.38 27.29
CA LEU A 70 4.11 4.16 26.25
C LEU A 70 4.56 4.75 24.91
N PHE A 71 5.19 5.92 24.93
CA PHE A 71 5.63 6.61 23.72
C PHE A 71 6.73 5.82 23.01
N LEU A 72 7.77 5.42 23.75
CA LEU A 72 8.90 4.68 23.19
C LEU A 72 8.45 3.30 22.69
N THR A 73 7.59 2.61 23.44
CA THR A 73 7.06 1.30 23.06
C THR A 73 6.19 1.39 21.80
N THR A 74 5.32 2.41 21.69
CA THR A 74 4.50 2.65 20.49
C THR A 74 5.37 3.00 19.28
N CYS A 75 6.41 3.83 19.45
CA CYS A 75 7.36 4.15 18.40
C CYS A 75 8.06 2.90 17.87
N LEU A 76 8.50 2.00 18.76
CA LEU A 76 9.09 0.72 18.37
C LEU A 76 8.11 -0.18 17.62
N LEU A 77 6.87 -0.30 18.09
CA LEU A 77 5.82 -1.07 17.40
C LEU A 77 5.50 -0.51 16.00
N THR A 78 5.42 0.81 15.88
CA THR A 78 5.21 1.50 14.60
C THR A 78 6.38 1.24 13.65
N GLY A 79 7.62 1.34 14.15
CA GLY A 79 8.82 1.02 13.39
C GLY A 79 8.84 -0.44 12.92
N LEU A 80 8.48 -1.39 13.79
CA LEU A 80 8.35 -2.80 13.42
C LEU A 80 7.26 -3.03 12.37
N ALA A 81 6.11 -2.35 12.49
CA ALA A 81 5.05 -2.42 11.50
C ALA A 81 5.52 -1.90 10.12
N PHE A 82 6.21 -0.75 10.07
CA PHE A 82 6.80 -0.23 8.84
C PHE A 82 7.90 -1.13 8.27
N ALA A 83 8.73 -1.73 9.12
CA ALA A 83 9.72 -2.70 8.68
C ALA A 83 9.07 -3.95 8.07
N ALA A 84 8.01 -4.47 8.69
CA ALA A 84 7.25 -5.61 8.16
C ALA A 84 6.59 -5.28 6.81
N VAL A 85 5.98 -4.09 6.67
CA VAL A 85 5.40 -3.63 5.39
C VAL A 85 6.49 -3.44 4.34
N GLY A 86 7.61 -2.83 4.68
CA GLY A 86 8.75 -2.65 3.78
C GLY A 86 9.34 -3.98 3.31
N TRP A 87 9.43 -4.96 4.21
CA TRP A 87 9.86 -6.31 3.86
C TRP A 87 8.84 -7.01 2.94
N LEU A 88 7.55 -6.99 3.26
CA LEU A 88 6.49 -7.56 2.40
C LEU A 88 6.48 -6.93 1.00
N LYS A 89 6.66 -5.61 0.91
CA LYS A 89 6.82 -4.88 -0.36
C LYS A 89 7.99 -5.45 -1.17
N THR A 90 9.15 -5.63 -0.55
CA THR A 90 10.35 -6.16 -1.24
C THR A 90 10.22 -7.62 -1.64
N TYR A 91 9.52 -8.42 -0.82
CA TYR A 91 9.24 -9.82 -1.12
C TYR A 91 8.36 -9.98 -2.36
N VAL A 92 7.37 -9.09 -2.55
CA VAL A 92 6.49 -9.12 -3.73
C VAL A 92 7.15 -8.52 -4.98
N THR A 93 8.07 -7.57 -4.80
CA THR A 93 8.71 -6.84 -5.92
C THR A 93 10.07 -7.41 -6.33
N ASP A 94 10.55 -8.46 -5.67
CA ASP A 94 11.89 -9.05 -5.86
C ASP A 94 13.04 -8.01 -5.80
N THR A 95 12.87 -6.98 -4.96
CA THR A 95 13.87 -5.94 -4.74
C THR A 95 14.66 -6.17 -3.45
N SER A 96 15.76 -5.43 -3.27
CA SER A 96 16.59 -5.55 -2.06
C SER A 96 15.78 -5.29 -0.78
N HIS A 97 15.70 -6.30 0.09
CA HIS A 97 14.94 -6.26 1.35
C HIS A 97 15.33 -5.08 2.25
N TRP A 98 16.63 -4.87 2.46
CA TRP A 98 17.13 -3.79 3.31
C TRP A 98 16.76 -2.41 2.78
N LYS A 99 16.81 -2.22 1.46
CA LYS A 99 16.48 -0.95 0.83
C LYS A 99 15.00 -0.61 1.03
N GLY A 100 14.09 -1.57 0.79
CA GLY A 100 12.66 -1.31 0.93
C GLY A 100 12.19 -1.12 2.38
N ILE A 101 12.81 -1.82 3.34
CA ILE A 101 12.59 -1.57 4.77
C ILE A 101 12.99 -0.13 5.12
N LEU A 102 14.20 0.28 4.73
CA LEU A 102 14.72 1.61 5.04
C LEU A 102 13.89 2.72 4.37
N GLU A 103 13.52 2.55 3.10
CA GLU A 103 12.62 3.47 2.38
C GLU A 103 11.31 3.67 3.15
N THR A 104 10.68 2.57 3.59
CA THR A 104 9.39 2.61 4.28
C THR A 104 9.51 3.27 5.65
N LEU A 105 10.57 2.96 6.40
CA LEU A 105 10.85 3.60 7.69
C LEU A 105 11.11 5.10 7.57
N VAL A 106 11.94 5.52 6.61
CA VAL A 106 12.27 6.94 6.40
C VAL A 106 11.03 7.72 5.96
N LEU A 107 10.25 7.21 5.01
CA LEU A 107 8.99 7.82 4.59
C LEU A 107 8.01 7.95 5.77
N GLY A 108 7.88 6.90 6.57
CA GLY A 108 7.06 6.90 7.77
C GLY A 108 7.51 7.92 8.82
N ALA A 109 8.81 8.00 9.08
CA ALA A 109 9.38 8.97 10.01
C ALA A 109 9.16 10.42 9.57
N ILE A 110 9.34 10.70 8.27
CA ILE A 110 9.04 12.02 7.69
C ILE A 110 7.55 12.34 7.83
N ALA A 111 6.67 11.42 7.48
CA ALA A 111 5.23 11.61 7.59
C ALA A 111 4.78 11.85 9.03
N ALA A 112 5.31 11.09 9.99
CA ALA A 112 5.05 11.27 11.42
C ALA A 112 5.55 12.64 11.91
N GLY A 113 6.75 13.05 11.49
CA GLY A 113 7.29 14.37 11.80
C GLY A 113 6.42 15.51 11.26
N VAL A 114 5.96 15.40 10.01
CA VAL A 114 5.03 16.37 9.42
C VAL A 114 3.72 16.41 10.19
N ALA A 115 3.14 15.25 10.51
CA ALA A 115 1.89 15.17 11.28
C ALA A 115 2.02 15.82 12.67
N TYR A 116 3.15 15.59 13.36
CA TYR A 116 3.43 16.21 14.65
C TYR A 116 3.55 17.74 14.56
N LEU A 117 4.30 18.25 13.58
CA LEU A 117 4.46 19.69 13.37
C LEU A 117 3.13 20.36 13.02
N VAL A 118 2.34 19.75 12.14
CA VAL A 118 1.01 20.26 11.79
C VAL A 118 0.08 20.25 13.00
N GLY A 119 0.15 19.21 13.84
CA GLY A 119 -0.58 19.14 15.11
C GLY A 119 -0.23 20.27 16.07
N ASP A 120 1.06 20.50 16.33
CA ASP A 120 1.54 21.57 17.21
C ASP A 120 1.15 22.96 16.69
N VAL A 121 1.28 23.21 15.38
CA VAL A 121 0.85 24.48 14.77
C VAL A 121 -0.66 24.67 14.94
N LEU A 122 -1.45 23.63 14.71
CA LEU A 122 -2.91 23.70 14.85
C LEU A 122 -3.34 23.94 16.30
N GLU A 123 -2.71 23.26 17.26
CA GLU A 123 -2.96 23.47 18.70
C GLU A 123 -2.69 24.92 19.10
N ARG A 124 -1.56 25.49 18.67
CA ARG A 124 -1.22 26.89 18.95
C ARG A 124 -2.21 27.87 18.36
N VAL A 125 -2.75 27.61 17.17
CA VAL A 125 -3.75 28.48 16.54
C VAL A 125 -5.10 28.40 17.26
N ILE A 126 -5.51 27.22 17.73
CA ILE A 126 -6.80 27.02 18.39
C ILE A 126 -6.78 27.49 19.85
N VAL A 127 -5.71 27.18 20.59
CA VAL A 127 -5.59 27.45 22.03
C VAL A 127 -4.95 28.81 22.30
N GLY A 128 -4.10 29.30 21.38
CA GLY A 128 -3.41 30.59 21.49
C GLY A 128 -4.13 31.76 20.81
N GLY A 129 -5.36 31.56 20.31
CA GLY A 129 -6.22 32.58 19.71
C GLY A 129 -7.28 33.14 20.64
#